data_AF-A0A378MEQ4-F1
#
_entry.id   AF-A0A378MEQ4-F1
#
_cell.length_a   1.000
_cell.length_b   1.000
_cell.length_c   1.000
_cell.angle_alpha   90.00
_cell.angle_beta   90.00
_cell.angle_gamma   90.00
#
_symmetry.space_group_name_H-M   'P 1'
#
loop_
_entity.id
_entity.type
_entity.pdbx_description
1 polymer ?
#
loop_
_entity_poly.entity_id
_entity_poly.type
_entity_poly.pdbx_seq_one_letter_code
_entity_poly.pdbx_strand_id
1 'polypeptide(L)'
;MKSKKYQWGAAILVTFIAVLLLFPADSLAASDDFDVAKGWGVEEYTSDLNIPLDKVFIEDSGAKRDIGNGEEKINRAFLNFANIGNSKFRAVKTLPLKHGVTYKFKWRFGMVTTGKATAAVDFNGKTFTSSKEPWDVYEYTITPTADMDYKITMSFVAPKVTNVFLMVGYDIDPDGSKGIKVIKKGKPVTAHYVNEDNQKIADSEVIEGNVGEDYTCMARAIPNYKLKEVVGKEKGKITETAQIVRYVYEPVKEEKKTTGKVTIKYVDEQGKQVAADKILTGKINTAFQAEIKAVPGYIATHISSSMGIFQTEDQIIKVVYKAVKPTENSNVIVKFLDKQGKEIAVPVILTGKLGAEYKAQPKELKGYRVTGIPKNQTGIFTKDTQSVIYQYEKESKKDNEKDPKKPDPDKHESNGNGQSGKKPIKRTDISTNTTGDAKQPAKKPGKQDSSHLLPSTGDSTWDLFLFIGLVLMGTGLITWKKKIRDEKGE
;
A
#
# COMPACT_ATOMS: atom_id res chain seq x y z
N MET A 1 -37.13 31.24 -19.45
CA MET A 1 -35.92 30.96 -18.65
C MET A 1 -36.33 30.14 -17.43
N LYS A 2 -35.66 29.02 -17.10
CA LYS A 2 -35.88 28.25 -15.87
C LYS A 2 -34.59 28.26 -15.05
N SER A 3 -34.55 28.97 -13.94
CA SER A 3 -33.39 28.94 -13.02
C SER A 3 -33.46 27.68 -12.15
N LYS A 4 -32.38 26.90 -12.13
CA LYS A 4 -32.23 25.79 -11.18
C LYS A 4 -31.77 26.35 -9.84
N LYS A 5 -32.52 26.11 -8.76
CA LYS A 5 -32.01 26.29 -7.40
C LYS A 5 -30.97 25.22 -7.12
N TYR A 6 -29.74 25.62 -6.80
CA TYR A 6 -28.76 24.73 -6.18
C TYR A 6 -28.98 24.76 -4.66
N GLN A 7 -29.27 23.61 -4.05
CA GLN A 7 -29.12 23.46 -2.61
C GLN A 7 -27.67 23.15 -2.29
N TRP A 8 -27.06 23.98 -1.45
CA TRP A 8 -25.79 23.66 -0.83
C TRP A 8 -26.06 22.73 0.36
N GLY A 9 -25.64 21.47 0.25
CA GLY A 9 -25.54 20.59 1.41
C GLY A 9 -24.36 21.05 2.27
N ALA A 10 -24.63 21.63 3.44
CA ALA A 10 -23.60 22.00 4.39
C ALA A 10 -22.98 20.73 5.00
N ALA A 11 -21.84 20.30 4.46
CA ALA A 11 -21.00 19.29 5.11
C ALA A 11 -20.39 19.93 6.37
N ILE A 12 -20.98 19.64 7.53
CA ILE A 12 -20.46 20.09 8.82
C ILE A 12 -19.19 19.30 9.12
N LEU A 13 -18.04 19.87 8.73
CA LEU A 13 -16.73 19.37 9.15
C LEU A 13 -16.53 19.73 10.62
N VAL A 14 -16.92 18.81 11.52
CA VAL A 14 -16.70 18.98 12.97
C VAL A 14 -15.23 18.74 13.28
N THR A 15 -14.42 19.80 13.15
CA THR A 15 -13.03 19.79 13.57
C THR A 15 -12.96 19.83 15.10
N PHE A 16 -12.99 18.65 15.74
CA PHE A 16 -12.70 18.53 17.17
C PHE A 16 -11.23 18.86 17.45
N ILE A 17 -10.93 20.15 17.63
CA ILE A 17 -9.69 20.59 18.26
C ILE A 17 -9.85 20.33 19.76
N ALA A 18 -9.59 19.08 20.16
CA ALA A 18 -9.34 18.77 21.55
C ALA A 18 -8.03 19.47 21.95
N VAL A 19 -8.12 20.60 22.63
CA VAL A 19 -7.01 21.17 23.39
C VAL A 19 -6.75 20.25 24.58
N LEU A 20 -6.06 19.15 24.31
CA LEU A 20 -5.61 18.23 25.32
C LEU A 20 -4.55 18.97 26.14
N LEU A 21 -4.86 19.26 27.40
CA LEU A 21 -3.87 19.67 28.39
C LEU A 21 -2.91 18.49 28.59
N LEU A 22 -1.85 18.48 27.78
CA LEU A 22 -0.69 17.64 27.95
C LEU A 22 -0.04 18.03 29.28
N PHE A 23 -0.33 17.26 30.33
CA PHE A 23 0.69 17.07 31.37
C PHE A 23 1.89 16.44 30.66
N PRO A 24 3.05 17.12 30.59
CA PRO A 24 4.22 16.53 29.97
C PRO A 24 4.62 15.28 30.79
N ALA A 25 4.95 14.20 30.09
CA ALA A 25 5.44 12.98 30.74
C ALA A 25 6.74 13.20 31.54
N ASP A 26 7.39 14.35 31.33
CA ASP A 26 8.66 14.77 31.92
C ASP A 26 8.60 15.06 33.44
N SER A 27 7.42 15.21 34.07
CA SER A 27 7.35 15.72 35.44
C SER A 27 7.32 14.67 36.56
N LEU A 28 7.00 13.39 36.29
CA LEU A 28 6.84 12.40 37.37
C LEU A 28 8.20 12.00 37.99
N ALA A 29 9.24 11.81 37.17
CA ALA A 29 10.59 11.53 37.65
C ALA A 29 11.25 12.73 38.33
N ALA A 30 10.89 13.95 37.90
CA ALA A 30 11.48 15.19 38.37
C ALA A 30 10.87 15.69 39.69
N SER A 31 9.73 15.16 40.15
CA SER A 31 9.07 15.63 41.37
C SER A 31 9.87 15.26 42.63
N ASP A 32 9.70 16.06 43.69
CA ASP A 32 10.40 15.84 44.96
C ASP A 32 9.87 14.61 45.75
N ASP A 33 8.68 14.11 45.40
CA ASP A 33 8.13 12.86 45.93
C ASP A 33 9.05 11.67 45.63
N PHE A 34 9.68 11.69 44.44
CA PHE A 34 10.58 10.64 43.95
C PHE A 34 12.04 10.82 44.40
N ASP A 35 12.36 11.93 45.07
CA ASP A 35 13.71 12.26 45.50
C ASP A 35 14.11 11.47 46.77
N VAL A 36 14.97 10.46 46.62
CA VAL A 36 15.41 9.65 47.78
C VAL A 36 16.48 10.35 48.64
N ALA A 37 16.97 11.53 48.26
CA ALA A 37 17.89 12.30 49.08
C ALA A 37 17.20 13.12 50.18
N LYS A 38 15.87 13.32 50.10
CA LYS A 38 15.12 14.19 51.02
C LYS A 38 13.65 13.79 51.20
N GLY A 39 12.98 14.35 52.20
CA GLY A 39 11.59 14.06 52.53
C GLY A 39 11.42 12.71 53.24
N TRP A 40 12.34 12.35 54.13
CA TRP A 40 12.27 11.15 54.95
C TRP A 40 11.41 11.36 56.20
N GLY A 41 10.47 10.46 56.46
CA GLY A 41 9.72 10.41 57.71
C GLY A 41 10.49 9.65 58.78
N VAL A 42 11.04 10.35 59.78
CA VAL A 42 11.73 9.72 60.92
C VAL A 42 10.69 9.22 61.93
N GLU A 43 10.63 7.90 62.13
CA GLU A 43 9.68 7.22 63.02
C GLU A 43 10.27 6.93 64.41
N GLU A 44 11.57 6.65 64.49
CA GLU A 44 12.29 6.43 65.75
C GLU A 44 13.63 7.17 65.69
N TYR A 45 13.97 7.92 66.73
CA TYR A 45 15.33 8.37 67.00
C TYR A 45 15.56 8.50 68.51
N THR A 46 16.67 7.95 69.00
CA THR A 46 17.10 8.07 70.40
C THR A 46 18.62 8.18 70.51
N SER A 47 19.11 8.92 71.52
CA SER A 47 20.53 8.98 71.91
C SER A 47 20.61 9.23 73.42
N ASP A 48 21.28 8.35 74.19
CA ASP A 48 21.47 8.55 75.64
C ASP A 48 22.52 9.63 75.99
N LEU A 49 23.15 10.24 74.98
CA LEU A 49 23.95 11.47 75.10
C LEU A 49 23.19 12.73 74.65
N ASN A 50 21.90 12.63 74.35
CA ASN A 50 21.03 13.73 73.90
C ASN A 50 21.56 14.46 72.64
N ILE A 51 22.21 13.74 71.72
CA ILE A 51 22.66 14.33 70.46
C ILE A 51 21.42 14.70 69.61
N PRO A 52 21.32 15.92 69.05
CA PRO A 52 20.21 16.30 68.18
C PRO A 52 20.20 15.53 66.85
N LEU A 53 18.99 15.22 66.35
CA LEU A 53 18.78 14.47 65.10
C LEU A 53 19.41 15.17 63.88
N ASP A 54 19.34 16.50 63.79
CA ASP A 54 19.92 17.31 62.71
C ASP A 54 21.45 17.32 62.68
N LYS A 55 22.11 16.74 63.70
CA LYS A 55 23.56 16.49 63.73
C LYS A 55 23.92 15.07 63.34
N VAL A 56 22.93 14.18 63.20
CA VAL A 56 23.12 12.76 62.92
C VAL A 56 22.61 12.38 61.54
N PHE A 57 21.40 12.82 61.17
CA PHE A 57 20.76 12.52 59.90
C PHE A 57 20.64 13.79 59.06
N ILE A 58 21.25 13.75 57.86
CA ILE A 58 21.36 14.88 56.94
C ILE A 58 20.75 14.48 55.59
N GLU A 59 19.79 15.27 55.14
CA GLU A 59 19.11 15.14 53.86
C GLU A 59 19.64 16.17 52.84
N ASP A 60 19.33 15.95 51.55
CA ASP A 60 19.72 16.78 50.39
C ASP A 60 21.23 17.10 50.33
N SER A 61 22.06 16.11 50.68
CA SER A 61 23.50 16.26 50.76
C SER A 61 24.20 15.85 49.46
N GLY A 62 24.64 16.86 48.70
CA GLY A 62 25.54 16.66 47.58
C GLY A 62 26.94 16.21 48.03
N ALA A 63 27.53 15.25 47.32
CA ALA A 63 28.92 14.85 47.51
C ALA A 63 29.62 14.46 46.20
N LYS A 64 30.95 14.42 46.26
CA LYS A 64 31.83 13.96 45.18
C LYS A 64 32.44 12.62 45.55
N ARG A 65 32.60 11.75 44.55
CA ARG A 65 33.34 10.50 44.61
C ARG A 65 34.37 10.50 43.49
N ASP A 66 35.65 10.37 43.84
CA ASP A 66 36.70 10.09 42.86
C ASP A 66 36.58 8.63 42.42
N ILE A 67 36.54 8.41 41.10
CA ILE A 67 36.49 7.08 40.47
C ILE A 67 37.74 6.79 39.60
N GLY A 68 38.83 7.52 39.82
CA GLY A 68 40.13 7.35 39.15
C GLY A 68 40.19 7.92 37.72
N ASN A 69 39.08 7.86 36.98
CA ASN A 69 38.93 8.45 35.65
C ASN A 69 37.96 9.66 35.62
N GLY A 70 37.60 10.21 36.78
CA GLY A 70 36.71 11.37 36.91
C GLY A 70 36.08 11.52 38.30
N GLU A 71 35.26 12.56 38.48
CA GLU A 71 34.42 12.75 39.66
C GLU A 71 32.97 12.34 39.36
N GLU A 72 32.45 11.33 40.06
CA GLU A 72 31.00 11.13 40.18
C GLU A 72 30.44 12.13 41.21
N LYS A 73 29.32 12.77 40.89
CA LYS A 73 28.54 13.55 41.87
C LYS A 73 27.31 12.76 42.26
N ILE A 74 27.00 12.75 43.56
CA ILE A 74 25.84 12.09 44.12
C ILE A 74 25.02 13.07 44.96
N ASN A 75 23.72 12.84 45.07
CA ASN A 75 22.87 13.45 46.11
C ASN A 75 22.32 12.34 47.01
N ARG A 76 22.21 12.58 48.33
CA ARG A 76 21.84 11.54 49.29
C ARG A 76 21.20 12.08 50.57
N ALA A 77 20.42 11.20 51.21
CA ALA A 77 20.21 11.22 52.65
C ALA A 77 21.27 10.32 53.30
N PHE A 78 21.90 10.78 54.38
CA PHE A 78 22.91 10.00 55.08
C PHE A 78 22.99 10.33 56.56
N LEU A 79 23.63 9.41 57.28
CA LEU A 79 24.10 9.60 58.64
C LEU A 79 25.54 9.12 58.75
N ASN A 80 26.35 9.85 59.51
CA ASN A 80 27.76 9.54 59.75
C ASN A 80 28.16 10.08 61.12
N PHE A 81 28.36 9.20 62.09
CA PHE A 81 28.72 9.60 63.45
C PHE A 81 29.68 8.63 64.13
N ALA A 82 30.35 9.14 65.17
CA ALA A 82 31.13 8.36 66.12
C ALA A 82 30.59 8.58 67.54
N ASN A 83 30.28 7.48 68.23
CA ASN A 83 29.90 7.42 69.65
C ASN A 83 28.85 8.44 70.12
N ILE A 84 27.61 8.36 69.60
CA ILE A 84 26.46 9.13 70.10
C ILE A 84 25.73 8.47 71.28
N GLY A 85 26.43 7.58 72.02
CA GLY A 85 25.85 6.82 73.12
C GLY A 85 25.09 5.57 72.66
N ASN A 86 24.22 5.05 73.53
CA ASN A 86 23.22 4.08 73.11
C ASN A 86 22.14 4.80 72.30
N SER A 87 21.91 4.33 71.07
CA SER A 87 21.06 5.02 70.11
C SER A 87 20.35 4.06 69.16
N LYS A 88 19.24 4.54 68.62
CA LYS A 88 18.44 3.87 67.58
C LYS A 88 17.94 4.89 66.59
N PHE A 89 17.67 4.43 65.38
CA PHE A 89 17.07 5.23 64.32
C PHE A 89 16.23 4.35 63.40
N ARG A 90 15.08 4.89 62.97
CA ARG A 90 14.27 4.36 61.87
C ARG A 90 13.66 5.52 61.10
N ALA A 91 13.90 5.58 59.79
CA ALA A 91 13.25 6.54 58.90
C ALA A 91 12.77 5.87 57.62
N VAL A 92 11.67 6.38 57.05
CA VAL A 92 11.04 5.85 55.84
C VAL A 92 10.85 6.95 54.80
N LYS A 93 11.33 6.71 53.57
CA LYS A 93 10.91 7.44 52.37
C LYS A 93 9.82 6.61 51.67
N THR A 94 8.71 7.24 51.33
CA THR A 94 7.61 6.60 50.59
C THR A 94 7.51 7.23 49.20
N LEU A 95 7.51 6.39 48.15
CA LEU A 95 7.40 6.81 46.76
C LEU A 95 6.04 6.33 46.20
N PRO A 96 5.13 7.22 45.79
CA PRO A 96 3.81 6.83 45.29
C PRO A 96 3.88 6.34 43.84
N LEU A 97 3.89 5.03 43.63
CA LEU A 97 3.93 4.43 42.29
C LEU A 97 2.53 4.27 41.70
N LYS A 98 2.39 4.54 40.40
CA LYS A 98 1.11 4.48 39.68
C LYS A 98 0.94 3.20 38.88
N HIS A 99 -0.29 2.70 38.86
CA HIS A 99 -0.71 1.55 38.07
C HIS A 99 -0.30 1.69 36.59
N GLY A 100 0.31 0.64 36.03
CA GLY A 100 0.67 0.56 34.61
C GLY A 100 1.82 1.49 34.16
N VAL A 101 2.39 2.28 35.07
CA VAL A 101 3.62 3.04 34.84
C VAL A 101 4.82 2.18 35.22
N THR A 102 5.82 2.08 34.35
CA THR A 102 7.04 1.32 34.63
C THR A 102 8.09 2.26 35.22
N TYR A 103 8.62 1.89 36.38
CA TYR A 103 9.68 2.61 37.07
C TYR A 103 10.96 1.77 37.02
N LYS A 104 12.09 2.40 36.68
CA LYS A 104 13.42 1.82 36.77
C LYS A 104 14.23 2.62 37.77
N PHE A 105 14.47 2.05 38.94
CA PHE A 105 15.30 2.61 39.99
C PHE A 105 16.76 2.24 39.78
N LYS A 106 17.65 3.20 40.01
CA LYS A 106 19.09 3.03 40.12
C LYS A 106 19.57 3.97 41.23
N TRP A 107 19.68 3.42 42.43
CA TRP A 107 20.10 4.17 43.62
C TRP A 107 21.44 3.68 44.15
N ARG A 108 22.10 4.53 44.93
CA ARG A 108 23.26 4.21 45.74
C ARG A 108 22.82 3.97 47.17
N PHE A 109 23.42 2.99 47.83
CA PHE A 109 23.29 2.79 49.26
C PHE A 109 24.62 2.31 49.84
N GLY A 110 24.78 2.43 51.15
CA GLY A 110 26.01 2.01 51.79
C GLY A 110 25.89 2.04 53.30
N MET A 111 26.60 1.15 53.96
CA MET A 111 26.63 1.08 55.42
C MET A 111 27.98 0.58 55.93
N VAL A 112 28.50 1.27 56.95
CA VAL A 112 29.71 0.87 57.67
C VAL A 112 29.43 1.03 59.16
N THR A 113 29.56 -0.05 59.92
CA THR A 113 29.39 -0.04 61.39
C THR A 113 30.67 -0.50 62.07
N THR A 114 30.86 -0.10 63.33
CA THR A 114 31.94 -0.61 64.18
C THR A 114 31.40 -1.21 65.48
N GLY A 115 32.18 -2.10 66.10
CA GLY A 115 31.83 -2.74 67.36
C GLY A 115 30.57 -3.61 67.24
N LYS A 116 29.55 -3.29 68.03
CA LYS A 116 28.26 -4.02 68.07
C LYS A 116 27.11 -3.28 67.37
N ALA A 117 27.39 -2.21 66.62
CA ALA A 117 26.35 -1.49 65.91
C ALA A 117 25.85 -2.26 64.69
N THR A 118 24.54 -2.27 64.49
CA THR A 118 23.86 -2.82 63.32
C THR A 118 23.20 -1.69 62.54
N ALA A 119 23.22 -1.79 61.22
CA ALA A 119 22.52 -0.88 60.33
C ALA A 119 21.85 -1.68 59.20
N ALA A 120 20.78 -1.13 58.63
CA ALA A 120 20.10 -1.74 57.50
C ALA A 120 19.47 -0.70 56.58
N VAL A 121 19.48 -1.00 55.28
CA VAL A 121 18.63 -0.35 54.27
C VAL A 121 17.65 -1.39 53.74
N ASP A 122 16.36 -1.09 53.78
CA ASP A 122 15.31 -1.91 53.18
C ASP A 122 14.72 -1.21 51.96
N PHE A 123 14.72 -1.91 50.83
CA PHE A 123 14.07 -1.48 49.59
C PHE A 123 12.80 -2.30 49.37
N ASN A 124 11.69 -1.81 49.90
CA ASN A 124 10.34 -2.34 49.78
C ASN A 124 10.23 -3.85 50.12
N GLY A 125 10.74 -4.21 51.30
CA GLY A 125 10.80 -5.58 51.83
C GLY A 125 12.08 -6.35 51.48
N LYS A 126 12.98 -5.76 50.67
CA LYS A 126 14.32 -6.31 50.40
C LYS A 126 15.36 -5.63 51.28
N THR A 127 15.65 -6.24 52.42
CA THR A 127 16.59 -5.72 53.42
C THR A 127 18.05 -6.06 53.09
N PHE A 128 18.94 -5.09 53.27
CA PHE A 128 20.39 -5.20 53.21
C PHE A 128 20.96 -4.78 54.57
N THR A 129 21.76 -5.64 55.19
CA THR A 129 22.39 -5.40 56.51
C THR A 129 23.91 -5.24 56.44
N SER A 130 24.45 -5.21 55.22
CA SER A 130 25.84 -4.90 54.89
C SER A 130 25.89 -4.38 53.45
N SER A 131 26.94 -3.62 53.11
CA SER A 131 27.30 -3.29 51.74
C SER A 131 28.76 -3.70 51.47
N LYS A 132 29.11 -3.94 50.22
CA LYS A 132 30.49 -4.29 49.81
C LYS A 132 31.38 -3.06 49.78
N GLU A 133 30.86 -2.01 49.16
CA GLU A 133 31.42 -0.67 49.16
C GLU A 133 30.51 0.28 49.96
N PRO A 134 30.97 1.48 50.35
CA PRO A 134 30.10 2.49 50.95
C PRO A 134 29.08 3.11 49.96
N TRP A 135 29.01 2.61 48.71
CA TRP A 135 28.24 3.17 47.59
C TRP A 135 27.72 2.07 46.63
N ASP A 136 27.31 0.93 47.19
CA ASP A 136 26.70 -0.18 46.45
C ASP A 136 25.48 0.28 45.63
N VAL A 137 25.25 -0.36 44.47
CA VAL A 137 24.15 -0.01 43.55
C VAL A 137 22.94 -0.90 43.81
N TYR A 138 21.78 -0.27 43.95
CA TYR A 138 20.47 -0.91 43.90
C TYR A 138 19.78 -0.58 42.58
N GLU A 139 19.68 -1.57 41.68
CA GLU A 139 18.88 -1.48 40.46
C GLU A 139 17.64 -2.37 40.56
N TYR A 140 16.47 -1.82 40.20
CA TYR A 140 15.20 -2.54 40.22
C TYR A 140 14.22 -1.95 39.20
N THR A 141 13.41 -2.80 38.57
CA THR A 141 12.35 -2.38 37.64
C THR A 141 11.01 -2.92 38.11
N ILE A 142 10.00 -2.07 38.17
CA ILE A 142 8.64 -2.42 38.59
C ILE A 142 7.60 -1.74 37.72
N THR A 143 6.55 -2.49 37.35
CA THR A 143 5.32 -1.97 36.73
C THR A 143 4.16 -2.35 37.64
N PRO A 144 3.65 -1.46 38.51
CA PRO A 144 2.64 -1.81 39.48
C PRO A 144 1.31 -2.26 38.85
N THR A 145 0.77 -3.37 39.36
CA THR A 145 -0.56 -3.90 38.97
C THR A 145 -1.72 -3.12 39.60
N ALA A 146 -1.45 -2.27 40.58
CA ALA A 146 -2.33 -1.24 41.14
C ALA A 146 -1.48 -0.05 41.62
N ASP A 147 -2.09 1.08 41.97
CA ASP A 147 -1.38 2.17 42.68
C ASP A 147 -0.83 1.63 44.01
N MET A 148 0.43 1.95 44.34
CA MET A 148 1.09 1.43 45.54
C MET A 148 2.16 2.38 46.09
N ASP A 149 2.37 2.32 47.40
CA ASP A 149 3.49 2.96 48.08
C ASP A 149 4.72 2.06 48.04
N TYR A 150 5.79 2.50 47.38
CA TYR A 150 7.10 1.86 47.46
C TYR A 150 7.90 2.46 48.61
N LYS A 151 8.25 1.67 49.61
CA LYS A 151 8.88 2.16 50.85
C LYS A 151 10.36 1.84 50.91
N ILE A 152 11.18 2.84 51.20
CA ILE A 152 12.60 2.66 51.53
C ILE A 152 12.76 2.94 53.03
N THR A 153 13.39 2.04 53.78
CA THR A 153 13.68 2.24 55.20
C THR A 153 15.18 2.33 55.44
N MET A 154 15.64 3.33 56.18
CA MET A 154 16.98 3.37 56.79
C MET A 154 16.83 3.13 58.29
N SER A 155 17.68 2.27 58.87
CA SER A 155 17.65 2.02 60.32
C SER A 155 19.02 1.67 60.89
N PHE A 156 19.23 1.97 62.18
CA PHE A 156 20.37 1.47 62.94
C PHE A 156 20.03 1.21 64.41
N VAL A 157 20.83 0.36 65.05
CA VAL A 157 20.93 0.22 66.51
C VAL A 157 22.41 0.29 66.86
N ALA A 158 22.80 1.30 67.64
CA ALA A 158 24.20 1.59 67.96
C ALA A 158 24.40 1.64 69.49
N PRO A 159 25.09 0.64 70.07
CA PRO A 159 25.55 0.70 71.46
C PRO A 159 26.65 1.74 71.67
N LYS A 160 26.96 2.08 72.92
CA LYS A 160 28.10 2.96 73.28
C LYS A 160 29.41 2.50 72.62
N VAL A 161 30.24 3.49 72.25
CA VAL A 161 31.55 3.30 71.60
C VAL A 161 31.44 2.57 70.25
N THR A 162 30.50 3.02 69.42
CA THR A 162 30.34 2.55 68.03
C THR A 162 30.22 3.73 67.06
N ASN A 163 30.56 3.47 65.80
CA ASN A 163 30.39 4.39 64.68
C ASN A 163 29.38 3.80 63.70
N VAL A 164 28.57 4.65 63.07
CA VAL A 164 27.68 4.24 61.98
C VAL A 164 27.77 5.26 60.85
N PHE A 165 28.06 4.75 59.66
CA PHE A 165 27.74 5.37 58.38
C PHE A 165 26.58 4.59 57.76
N LEU A 166 25.55 5.28 57.28
CA LEU A 166 24.43 4.71 56.52
C LEU A 166 23.91 5.76 55.53
N MET A 167 23.58 5.35 54.31
CA MET A 167 23.09 6.28 53.29
C MET A 167 22.16 5.63 52.26
N VAL A 168 21.31 6.47 51.66
CA VAL A 168 20.57 6.20 50.42
C VAL A 168 20.62 7.46 49.55
N GLY A 169 20.86 7.29 48.24
CA GLY A 169 21.03 8.41 47.31
C GLY A 169 21.04 7.96 45.86
N TYR A 170 21.50 8.84 44.96
CA TYR A 170 21.57 8.59 43.52
C TYR A 170 22.74 9.36 42.90
N ASP A 171 23.19 8.89 41.73
CA ASP A 171 24.15 9.60 40.89
C ASP A 171 23.43 10.81 40.24
N ILE A 172 24.06 11.98 40.21
CA ILE A 172 23.45 13.19 39.63
C ILE A 172 23.52 13.08 38.09
N ASP A 173 22.54 12.40 37.53
CA ASP A 173 22.40 12.19 36.09
C ASP A 173 22.10 13.50 35.33
N PRO A 174 22.66 13.72 34.13
CA PRO A 174 22.39 14.91 33.32
C PRO A 174 20.92 15.06 32.87
N ASP A 175 20.14 13.98 32.91
CA ASP A 175 18.71 13.99 32.59
C ASP A 175 17.82 14.42 33.76
N GLY A 176 18.40 14.64 34.95
CA GLY A 176 17.67 15.06 36.14
C GLY A 176 16.77 13.98 36.74
N SER A 177 16.90 12.72 36.34
CA SER A 177 16.01 11.61 36.73
C SER A 177 16.06 11.20 38.21
N LYS A 178 17.01 11.73 38.99
CA LYS A 178 17.20 11.41 40.42
C LYS A 178 17.37 9.89 40.70
N GLY A 179 17.99 9.17 39.76
CA GLY A 179 18.11 7.71 39.82
C GLY A 179 16.79 6.96 39.54
N ILE A 180 15.79 7.60 38.93
CA ILE A 180 14.49 6.98 38.61
C ILE A 180 14.06 7.32 37.18
N LYS A 181 14.14 6.33 36.28
CA LYS A 181 13.59 6.45 34.94
C LYS A 181 12.14 5.96 34.89
N VAL A 182 11.23 6.89 34.64
CA VAL A 182 9.78 6.61 34.47
C VAL A 182 9.49 6.33 32.99
N ILE A 183 8.78 5.26 32.70
CA ILE A 183 8.38 4.83 31.35
C ILE A 183 6.88 4.52 31.36
N LYS A 184 6.11 5.27 30.58
CA LYS A 184 4.65 5.10 30.47
C LYS A 184 4.32 4.51 29.10
N LYS A 185 3.58 3.39 29.06
CA LYS A 185 3.14 2.80 27.78
C LYS A 185 2.15 3.76 27.09
N GLY A 186 2.41 4.08 25.83
CA GLY A 186 1.56 4.94 25.03
C GLY A 186 0.29 4.20 24.55
N LYS A 187 -0.64 4.96 23.94
CA LYS A 187 -1.69 4.37 23.11
C LYS A 187 -1.19 4.26 21.67
N PRO A 188 -1.61 3.21 20.94
CA PRO A 188 -1.11 2.99 19.59
C PRO A 188 -1.49 4.14 18.64
N VAL A 189 -0.58 4.42 17.71
CA VAL A 189 -0.86 5.25 16.54
C VAL A 189 -1.35 4.31 15.44
N THR A 190 -2.50 4.61 14.84
CA THR A 190 -3.10 3.76 13.79
C THR A 190 -3.16 4.51 12.47
N ALA A 191 -2.52 3.98 11.43
CA ALA A 191 -2.63 4.48 10.07
C ALA A 191 -3.66 3.66 9.28
N HIS A 192 -4.77 4.29 8.89
CA HIS A 192 -5.82 3.68 8.08
C HIS A 192 -5.67 4.03 6.60
N TYR A 193 -5.91 3.05 5.73
CA TYR A 193 -5.89 3.19 4.27
C TYR A 193 -7.31 2.96 3.74
N VAL A 194 -7.97 4.04 3.30
CA VAL A 194 -9.41 4.05 2.98
C VAL A 194 -9.69 4.74 1.64
N ASN A 195 -10.87 4.48 1.07
CA ASN A 195 -11.41 5.31 -0.02
C ASN A 195 -12.10 6.57 0.53
N GLU A 196 -12.63 7.40 -0.37
CA GLU A 196 -13.37 8.63 -0.06
C GLU A 196 -14.60 8.41 0.85
N ASP A 197 -15.23 7.23 0.78
CA ASP A 197 -16.36 6.81 1.61
C ASP A 197 -15.92 6.25 2.99
N ASN A 198 -14.64 6.36 3.34
CA ASN A 198 -13.99 5.78 4.53
C ASN A 198 -14.03 4.24 4.61
N GLN A 199 -14.31 3.55 3.49
CA GLN A 199 -14.22 2.10 3.43
C GLN A 199 -12.76 1.66 3.38
N LYS A 200 -12.39 0.66 4.18
CA LYS A 200 -11.06 0.07 4.21
C LYS A 200 -10.71 -0.55 2.86
N ILE A 201 -9.59 -0.12 2.26
CA ILE A 201 -9.06 -0.68 1.00
C ILE A 201 -7.72 -1.42 1.16
N ALA A 202 -7.04 -1.25 2.29
CA ALA A 202 -5.87 -2.04 2.69
C ALA A 202 -5.79 -2.18 4.21
N ASP A 203 -4.97 -3.13 4.70
CA ASP A 203 -4.77 -3.33 6.13
C ASP A 203 -4.11 -2.14 6.80
N SER A 204 -4.66 -1.75 7.96
CA SER A 204 -4.17 -0.62 8.74
C SER A 204 -2.83 -0.96 9.42
N GLU A 205 -1.99 0.04 9.57
CA GLU A 205 -0.74 -0.05 10.32
C GLU A 205 -1.00 0.35 11.78
N VAL A 206 -0.40 -0.38 12.73
CA VAL A 206 -0.49 -0.08 14.16
C VAL A 206 0.92 0.05 14.69
N ILE A 207 1.24 1.24 15.22
CA ILE A 207 2.53 1.56 15.81
C ILE A 207 2.34 1.64 17.32
N GLU A 208 2.91 0.67 18.05
CA GLU A 208 2.99 0.70 19.52
C GLU A 208 4.32 1.30 19.98
N GLY A 209 4.32 1.86 21.19
CA GLY A 209 5.51 2.38 21.84
C GLY A 209 5.20 3.04 23.20
N ASN A 210 6.20 3.67 23.79
CA ASN A 210 6.08 4.45 25.02
C ASN A 210 5.78 5.92 24.72
N VAL A 211 5.18 6.62 25.70
CA VAL A 211 4.91 8.05 25.59
C VAL A 211 6.22 8.81 25.36
N GLY A 212 6.24 9.69 24.35
CA GLY A 212 7.41 10.51 23.98
C GLY A 212 8.33 9.88 22.94
N GLU A 213 8.22 8.59 22.64
CA GLU A 213 8.90 7.95 21.51
C GLU A 213 8.35 8.52 20.19
N ASP A 214 9.22 8.65 19.18
CA ASP A 214 8.83 9.16 17.87
C ASP A 214 8.17 8.06 17.03
N TYR A 215 7.10 8.41 16.32
CA TYR A 215 6.49 7.58 15.29
C TYR A 215 6.59 8.23 13.92
N THR A 216 6.59 7.38 12.90
CA THR A 216 6.37 7.76 11.50
C THR A 216 5.47 6.71 10.86
N CYS A 217 4.53 7.14 10.04
CA CYS A 217 3.77 6.27 9.13
C CYS A 217 3.88 6.83 7.71
N MET A 218 3.53 6.03 6.71
CA MET A 218 3.65 6.41 5.30
C MET A 218 2.48 5.91 4.47
N ALA A 219 2.18 6.63 3.38
CA ALA A 219 1.26 6.19 2.35
C ALA A 219 1.78 4.92 1.67
N ARG A 220 0.88 3.97 1.42
CA ARG A 220 1.17 2.74 0.67
C ARG A 220 0.80 2.88 -0.80
N ALA A 221 1.54 2.19 -1.68
CA ALA A 221 1.10 1.97 -3.06
C ALA A 221 0.01 0.89 -3.06
N ILE A 222 -1.19 1.21 -3.55
CA ILE A 222 -2.35 0.32 -3.56
C ILE A 222 -2.78 0.13 -5.02
N PRO A 223 -2.85 -1.11 -5.56
CA PRO A 223 -3.24 -1.35 -6.95
C PRO A 223 -4.61 -0.72 -7.28
N ASN A 224 -4.69 -0.05 -8.44
CA ASN A 224 -5.88 0.65 -8.94
C ASN A 224 -6.37 1.83 -8.06
N TYR A 225 -5.55 2.34 -7.14
CA TYR A 225 -5.83 3.52 -6.33
C TYR A 225 -4.67 4.52 -6.38
N LYS A 226 -4.98 5.81 -6.34
CA LYS A 226 -4.01 6.89 -6.12
C LYS A 226 -4.32 7.62 -4.82
N LEU A 227 -3.28 8.02 -4.09
CA LEU A 227 -3.44 8.81 -2.87
C LEU A 227 -4.07 10.16 -3.25
N LYS A 228 -5.13 10.53 -2.53
CA LYS A 228 -5.83 11.81 -2.70
C LYS A 228 -5.41 12.82 -1.62
N GLU A 229 -5.46 12.41 -0.35
CA GLU A 229 -5.13 13.27 0.78
C GLU A 229 -4.67 12.46 2.01
N VAL A 230 -4.03 13.14 2.96
CA VAL A 230 -3.63 12.60 4.26
C VAL A 230 -4.28 13.42 5.36
N VAL A 231 -5.01 12.78 6.27
CA VAL A 231 -5.67 13.41 7.41
C VAL A 231 -5.00 12.93 8.70
N GLY A 232 -4.47 13.86 9.49
CA GLY A 232 -3.68 13.56 10.70
C GLY A 232 -2.23 14.03 10.57
N LYS A 233 -1.34 13.53 11.44
CA LYS A 233 0.09 13.84 11.40
C LYS A 233 0.88 12.57 11.10
N GLU A 234 1.57 12.53 9.97
CA GLU A 234 2.36 11.34 9.57
C GLU A 234 3.56 11.07 10.49
N LYS A 235 4.02 12.10 11.22
CA LYS A 235 5.15 12.07 12.15
C LYS A 235 4.81 12.82 13.43
N GLY A 236 5.29 12.32 14.55
CA GLY A 236 5.12 12.97 15.86
C GLY A 236 5.62 12.09 16.99
N LYS A 237 5.22 12.42 18.21
CA LYS A 237 5.48 11.61 19.41
C LYS A 237 4.23 10.84 19.82
N ILE A 238 4.43 9.60 20.26
CA ILE A 238 3.38 8.73 20.82
C ILE A 238 2.86 9.37 22.12
N THR A 239 1.54 9.41 22.28
CA THR A 239 0.87 10.02 23.45
C THR A 239 0.06 9.00 24.25
N GLU A 240 -0.52 9.46 25.36
CA GLU A 240 -1.49 8.70 26.17
C GLU A 240 -2.87 8.58 25.51
N THR A 241 -3.08 9.29 24.42
CA THR A 241 -4.29 9.27 23.58
C THR A 241 -3.99 8.52 22.30
N ALA A 242 -4.94 7.69 21.83
CA ALA A 242 -4.78 7.02 20.54
C ALA A 242 -4.74 8.07 19.43
N GLN A 243 -3.74 7.97 18.55
CA GLN A 243 -3.54 8.90 17.44
C GLN A 243 -3.91 8.18 16.13
N ILE A 244 -4.57 8.89 15.22
CA ILE A 244 -5.02 8.32 13.94
C ILE A 244 -4.45 9.15 12.80
N VAL A 245 -3.94 8.45 11.79
CA VAL A 245 -3.58 8.98 10.49
C VAL A 245 -4.43 8.26 9.45
N ARG A 246 -5.00 8.99 8.49
CA ARG A 246 -5.88 8.41 7.48
C ARG A 246 -5.41 8.82 6.09
N TYR A 247 -4.92 7.85 5.36
CA TYR A 247 -4.58 7.95 3.95
C TYR A 247 -5.84 7.68 3.14
N VAL A 248 -6.35 8.73 2.49
CA VAL A 248 -7.57 8.66 1.67
C VAL A 248 -7.17 8.55 0.21
N TYR A 249 -7.71 7.56 -0.47
CA TYR A 249 -7.41 7.25 -1.87
C TYR A 249 -8.65 7.39 -2.75
N GLU A 250 -8.42 7.72 -4.02
CA GLU A 250 -9.44 7.66 -5.07
C GLU A 250 -9.05 6.56 -6.10
N PRO A 251 -10.02 5.85 -6.69
CA PRO A 251 -9.75 4.80 -7.66
C PRO A 251 -9.19 5.40 -8.96
N VAL A 252 -8.15 4.77 -9.51
CA VAL A 252 -7.60 5.10 -10.83
C VAL A 252 -8.59 4.63 -11.88
N LYS A 253 -9.18 5.58 -12.61
CA LYS A 253 -10.00 5.27 -13.78
C LYS A 253 -9.08 4.84 -14.91
N GLU A 254 -9.15 3.58 -15.33
CA GLU A 254 -8.50 3.15 -16.56
C GLU A 254 -9.02 3.96 -17.74
N GLU A 255 -8.13 4.66 -18.44
CA GLU A 255 -8.44 5.22 -19.75
C GLU A 255 -8.60 4.08 -20.74
N LYS A 256 -9.86 3.63 -20.93
CA LYS A 256 -10.19 2.66 -21.97
C LYS A 256 -9.62 3.14 -23.30
N LYS A 257 -8.71 2.36 -23.91
CA LYS A 257 -8.19 2.61 -25.26
C LYS A 257 -9.39 2.78 -26.20
N THR A 258 -9.68 4.01 -26.63
CA THR A 258 -10.83 4.32 -27.51
C THR A 258 -10.47 4.28 -29.00
N THR A 259 -9.18 4.20 -29.32
CA THR A 259 -8.64 4.21 -30.67
C THR A 259 -7.85 2.94 -30.98
N GLY A 260 -8.10 2.37 -32.16
CA GLY A 260 -7.30 1.29 -32.73
C GLY A 260 -6.26 1.82 -33.71
N LYS A 261 -5.29 0.98 -34.05
CA LYS A 261 -4.20 1.30 -34.97
C LYS A 261 -4.00 0.18 -35.98
N VAL A 262 -3.89 0.55 -37.26
CA VAL A 262 -3.63 -0.38 -38.38
C VAL A 262 -2.34 0.06 -39.06
N THR A 263 -1.40 -0.87 -39.26
CA THR A 263 -0.14 -0.62 -39.97
C THR A 263 -0.16 -1.33 -41.32
N ILE A 264 -0.19 -0.57 -42.41
CA ILE A 264 -0.09 -1.07 -43.78
C ILE A 264 1.39 -1.13 -44.16
N LYS A 265 1.91 -2.35 -44.36
CA LYS A 265 3.28 -2.62 -44.78
C LYS A 265 3.36 -2.86 -46.28
N TYR A 266 4.32 -2.22 -46.94
CA TYR A 266 4.58 -2.36 -48.37
C TYR A 266 5.89 -3.13 -48.57
N VAL A 267 5.79 -4.40 -48.95
CA VAL A 267 6.92 -5.36 -48.97
C VAL A 267 7.05 -6.08 -50.32
N ASP A 268 8.24 -6.56 -50.69
CA ASP A 268 8.42 -7.42 -51.86
C ASP A 268 8.00 -8.88 -51.61
N GLU A 269 8.13 -9.74 -52.63
CA GLU A 269 7.88 -11.19 -52.58
C GLU A 269 8.74 -11.91 -51.51
N GLN A 270 9.84 -11.31 -51.05
CA GLN A 270 10.73 -11.81 -50.00
C GLN A 270 10.44 -11.19 -48.62
N GLY A 271 9.47 -10.28 -48.53
CA GLY A 271 9.07 -9.60 -47.30
C GLY A 271 9.91 -8.37 -46.93
N LYS A 272 10.88 -7.97 -47.76
CA LYS A 272 11.68 -6.76 -47.54
C LYS A 272 10.85 -5.52 -47.89
N GLN A 273 10.98 -4.45 -47.11
CA GLN A 273 10.21 -3.22 -47.28
C GLN A 273 10.61 -2.49 -48.58
N VAL A 274 9.61 -2.16 -49.41
CA VAL A 274 9.78 -1.42 -50.68
C VAL A 274 9.22 0.00 -50.62
N ALA A 275 8.39 0.32 -49.64
CA ALA A 275 7.96 1.69 -49.34
C ALA A 275 7.64 1.87 -47.84
N ALA A 276 7.74 3.11 -47.36
CA ALA A 276 7.42 3.45 -45.97
C ALA A 276 5.98 3.04 -45.59
N ASP A 277 5.84 2.38 -44.45
CA ASP A 277 4.56 1.89 -43.90
C ASP A 277 3.56 3.04 -43.71
N LYS A 278 2.27 2.79 -43.97
CA LYS A 278 1.18 3.75 -43.73
C LYS A 278 0.40 3.34 -42.47
N ILE A 279 0.39 4.21 -41.47
CA ILE A 279 -0.39 4.00 -40.24
C ILE A 279 -1.76 4.66 -40.40
N LEU A 280 -2.82 3.91 -40.09
CA LEU A 280 -4.18 4.43 -39.91
C LEU A 280 -4.52 4.37 -38.41
N THR A 281 -5.20 5.39 -37.92
CA THR A 281 -5.77 5.44 -36.56
C THR A 281 -7.24 5.85 -36.63
N GLY A 282 -8.05 5.33 -35.73
CA GLY A 282 -9.48 5.63 -35.68
C GLY A 282 -10.15 5.01 -34.46
N LYS A 283 -11.42 5.34 -34.24
CA LYS A 283 -12.15 4.83 -33.07
C LYS A 283 -12.38 3.32 -33.20
N ILE A 284 -12.24 2.58 -32.10
CA ILE A 284 -12.52 1.14 -32.08
C ILE A 284 -13.96 0.88 -32.57
N ASN A 285 -14.14 -0.21 -33.32
CA ASN A 285 -15.37 -0.59 -34.03
C ASN A 285 -15.80 0.34 -35.19
N THR A 286 -15.03 1.38 -35.54
CA THR A 286 -15.22 2.08 -36.82
C THR A 286 -14.43 1.42 -37.94
N ALA A 287 -14.95 1.53 -39.17
CA ALA A 287 -14.34 0.93 -40.35
C ALA A 287 -13.12 1.72 -40.85
N PHE A 288 -12.19 1.02 -41.50
CA PHE A 288 -11.10 1.61 -42.26
C PHE A 288 -10.96 0.95 -43.64
N GLN A 289 -10.29 1.64 -44.56
CA GLN A 289 -9.90 1.13 -45.87
C GLN A 289 -8.39 1.28 -46.06
N ALA A 290 -7.74 0.22 -46.54
CA ALA A 290 -6.32 0.20 -46.86
C ALA A 290 -6.11 0.45 -48.35
N GLU A 291 -5.18 1.33 -48.68
CA GLU A 291 -4.88 1.75 -50.05
C GLU A 291 -3.56 1.15 -50.54
N ILE A 292 -3.57 0.67 -51.79
CA ILE A 292 -2.36 0.26 -52.50
C ILE A 292 -1.62 1.52 -52.96
N LYS A 293 -0.35 1.64 -52.62
CA LYS A 293 0.52 2.77 -52.98
C LYS A 293 1.28 2.45 -54.27
N ALA A 294 1.43 3.42 -55.16
CA ALA A 294 2.35 3.29 -56.29
C ALA A 294 3.81 3.34 -55.79
N VAL A 295 4.64 2.40 -56.24
CA VAL A 295 6.05 2.27 -55.83
C VAL A 295 6.92 2.18 -57.09
N PRO A 296 7.81 3.15 -57.38
CA PRO A 296 8.60 3.15 -58.61
C PRO A 296 9.45 1.88 -58.77
N GLY A 297 9.36 1.23 -59.93
CA GLY A 297 10.07 -0.04 -60.22
C GLY A 297 9.41 -1.30 -59.64
N TYR A 298 8.22 -1.19 -59.04
CA TYR A 298 7.50 -2.32 -58.46
C TYR A 298 6.02 -2.32 -58.84
N ILE A 299 5.44 -3.51 -59.01
CA ILE A 299 4.00 -3.72 -59.16
C ILE A 299 3.43 -4.40 -57.92
N ALA A 300 2.30 -3.95 -57.40
CA ALA A 300 1.58 -4.67 -56.35
C ALA A 300 0.97 -5.95 -56.93
N THR A 301 1.12 -7.08 -56.26
CA THR A 301 0.60 -8.39 -56.70
C THR A 301 -0.49 -8.93 -55.76
N HIS A 302 -0.44 -8.56 -54.47
CA HIS A 302 -1.40 -9.02 -53.48
C HIS A 302 -1.61 -7.99 -52.35
N ILE A 303 -2.81 -7.95 -51.79
CA ILE A 303 -3.12 -7.24 -50.54
C ILE A 303 -3.88 -8.19 -49.59
N SER A 304 -3.39 -8.31 -48.36
CA SER A 304 -3.94 -9.27 -47.39
C SER A 304 -5.35 -8.93 -46.91
N SER A 305 -5.68 -7.63 -46.81
CA SER A 305 -7.04 -7.12 -46.71
C SER A 305 -7.10 -5.66 -47.16
N SER A 306 -8.14 -5.25 -47.88
CA SER A 306 -8.41 -3.84 -48.19
C SER A 306 -9.31 -3.14 -47.16
N MET A 307 -9.91 -3.88 -46.23
CA MET A 307 -10.88 -3.35 -45.27
C MET A 307 -10.75 -4.00 -43.89
N GLY A 308 -11.26 -3.30 -42.87
CA GLY A 308 -11.49 -3.88 -41.56
C GLY A 308 -12.21 -2.90 -40.63
N ILE A 309 -12.27 -3.28 -39.37
CA ILE A 309 -12.67 -2.40 -38.25
C ILE A 309 -11.46 -2.21 -37.34
N PHE A 310 -11.27 -1.01 -36.81
CA PHE A 310 -10.25 -0.75 -35.80
C PHE A 310 -10.55 -1.58 -34.54
N GLN A 311 -9.55 -2.35 -34.09
CA GLN A 311 -9.62 -3.19 -32.89
C GLN A 311 -8.80 -2.58 -31.74
N THR A 312 -8.90 -3.17 -30.55
CA THR A 312 -8.10 -2.77 -29.37
C THR A 312 -6.62 -3.13 -29.59
N GLU A 313 -6.38 -4.24 -30.25
CA GLU A 313 -5.10 -4.77 -30.67
C GLU A 313 -4.59 -4.03 -31.92
N ASP A 314 -3.28 -3.85 -32.04
CA ASP A 314 -2.67 -3.23 -33.22
C ASP A 314 -2.69 -4.22 -34.41
N GLN A 315 -3.29 -3.79 -35.52
CA GLN A 315 -3.53 -4.63 -36.70
C GLN A 315 -2.46 -4.39 -37.78
N ILE A 316 -2.15 -5.42 -38.60
CA ILE A 316 -1.18 -5.33 -39.69
C ILE A 316 -1.80 -5.79 -41.01
N ILE A 317 -1.63 -4.98 -42.06
CA ILE A 317 -1.99 -5.31 -43.45
C ILE A 317 -0.71 -5.35 -44.26
N LYS A 318 -0.55 -6.37 -45.12
CA LYS A 318 0.58 -6.45 -46.05
C LYS A 318 0.08 -6.23 -47.48
N VAL A 319 0.76 -5.34 -48.19
CA VAL A 319 0.70 -5.21 -49.65
C VAL A 319 2.02 -5.77 -50.18
N VAL A 320 1.93 -6.81 -51.01
CA VAL A 320 3.09 -7.51 -51.59
C VAL A 320 3.35 -6.97 -52.99
N TYR A 321 4.62 -6.75 -53.31
CA TYR A 321 5.10 -6.19 -54.56
C TYR A 321 6.09 -7.11 -55.26
N LYS A 322 6.13 -7.02 -56.58
CA LYS A 322 7.11 -7.67 -57.44
C LYS A 322 7.93 -6.61 -58.17
N ALA A 323 9.26 -6.77 -58.16
CA ALA A 323 10.16 -5.87 -58.88
C ALA A 323 9.98 -6.03 -60.41
N VAL A 324 9.99 -4.92 -61.14
CA VAL A 324 9.85 -4.89 -62.60
C VAL A 324 10.82 -3.90 -63.22
N LYS A 325 11.24 -4.15 -64.46
CA LYS A 325 11.93 -3.14 -65.26
C LYS A 325 10.97 -1.95 -65.48
N PRO A 326 11.43 -0.68 -65.35
CA PRO A 326 10.55 0.50 -65.39
C PRO A 326 9.71 0.68 -66.66
N THR A 327 10.01 -0.06 -67.72
CA THR A 327 9.38 0.01 -69.04
C THR A 327 8.35 -1.09 -69.31
N GLU A 328 8.19 -2.10 -68.45
CA GLU A 328 7.57 -3.37 -68.88
C GLU A 328 6.26 -3.82 -68.22
N ASN A 329 5.78 -3.29 -67.07
CA ASN A 329 4.49 -3.74 -66.50
C ASN A 329 3.72 -2.63 -65.76
N SER A 330 2.39 -2.78 -65.67
CA SER A 330 1.49 -1.94 -64.87
C SER A 330 0.33 -2.73 -64.24
N ASN A 331 -0.43 -2.06 -63.38
CA ASN A 331 -1.52 -2.59 -62.57
C ASN A 331 -2.87 -1.97 -62.90
N VAL A 332 -3.89 -2.82 -62.99
CA VAL A 332 -5.29 -2.43 -62.92
C VAL A 332 -5.89 -3.01 -61.64
N ILE A 333 -6.32 -2.14 -60.73
CA ILE A 333 -7.00 -2.54 -59.50
C ILE A 333 -8.49 -2.68 -59.79
N VAL A 334 -9.00 -3.90 -59.71
CA VAL A 334 -10.43 -4.21 -59.86
C VAL A 334 -11.08 -4.18 -58.49
N LYS A 335 -11.92 -3.17 -58.25
CA LYS A 335 -12.69 -2.96 -57.02
C LYS A 335 -14.13 -3.44 -57.18
N PHE A 336 -14.73 -3.89 -56.08
CA PHE A 336 -16.09 -4.41 -56.03
C PHE A 336 -16.87 -3.63 -54.96
N LEU A 337 -17.75 -2.70 -55.38
CA LEU A 337 -18.43 -1.75 -54.49
C LEU A 337 -19.94 -2.00 -54.40
N ASP A 338 -20.58 -1.75 -53.25
CA ASP A 338 -22.04 -1.63 -53.15
C ASP A 338 -22.55 -0.24 -53.62
N LYS A 339 -23.88 -0.07 -53.76
CA LYS A 339 -24.52 1.16 -54.25
C LYS A 339 -24.16 2.44 -53.47
N GLN A 340 -23.54 2.32 -52.30
CA GLN A 340 -23.10 3.42 -51.45
C GLN A 340 -21.59 3.71 -51.60
N GLY A 341 -20.92 3.03 -52.54
CA GLY A 341 -19.49 3.17 -52.82
C GLY A 341 -18.57 2.35 -51.91
N LYS A 342 -19.12 1.50 -51.03
CA LYS A 342 -18.35 0.72 -50.06
C LYS A 342 -17.83 -0.56 -50.71
N GLU A 343 -16.53 -0.87 -50.55
CA GLU A 343 -15.98 -2.16 -50.98
C GLU A 343 -16.70 -3.34 -50.28
N ILE A 344 -17.00 -4.41 -51.02
CA ILE A 344 -17.67 -5.62 -50.52
C ILE A 344 -16.86 -6.91 -50.74
N ALA A 345 -15.71 -6.82 -51.39
CA ALA A 345 -14.76 -7.92 -51.53
C ALA A 345 -13.33 -7.38 -51.72
N VAL A 346 -12.33 -8.20 -51.35
CA VAL A 346 -10.91 -7.88 -51.59
C VAL A 346 -10.68 -7.60 -53.09
N PRO A 347 -10.09 -6.44 -53.46
CA PRO A 347 -9.77 -6.10 -54.84
C PRO A 347 -8.88 -7.15 -55.52
N VAL A 348 -9.09 -7.35 -56.80
CA VAL A 348 -8.19 -8.15 -57.65
C VAL A 348 -7.22 -7.21 -58.34
N ILE A 349 -5.93 -7.50 -58.29
CA ILE A 349 -4.92 -6.73 -59.03
C ILE A 349 -4.59 -7.51 -60.30
N LEU A 350 -4.83 -6.89 -61.46
CA LEU A 350 -4.38 -7.42 -62.75
C LEU A 350 -3.02 -6.82 -63.07
N THR A 351 -2.10 -7.66 -63.51
CA THR A 351 -0.74 -7.26 -63.91
C THR A 351 -0.52 -7.59 -65.38
N GLY A 352 0.05 -6.67 -66.15
CA GLY A 352 0.42 -6.96 -67.54
C GLY A 352 1.31 -5.89 -68.16
N LYS A 353 1.78 -6.16 -69.38
CA LYS A 353 2.75 -5.31 -70.06
C LYS A 353 2.16 -3.95 -70.44
N LEU A 354 2.99 -2.90 -70.39
CA LEU A 354 2.57 -1.56 -70.82
C LEU A 354 2.02 -1.61 -72.26
N GLY A 355 0.82 -1.06 -72.48
CA GLY A 355 0.13 -1.09 -73.77
C GLY A 355 -0.56 -2.41 -74.13
N ALA A 356 -0.36 -3.50 -73.37
CA ALA A 356 -1.10 -4.73 -73.56
C ALA A 356 -2.56 -4.58 -73.07
N GLU A 357 -3.47 -5.35 -73.66
CA GLU A 357 -4.87 -5.36 -73.26
C GLU A 357 -5.07 -6.05 -71.90
N TYR A 358 -6.02 -5.53 -71.13
CA TYR A 358 -6.58 -6.20 -69.96
C TYR A 358 -8.07 -6.42 -70.12
N LYS A 359 -8.57 -7.44 -69.41
CA LYS A 359 -9.99 -7.70 -69.23
C LYS A 359 -10.27 -7.98 -67.76
N ALA A 360 -10.82 -6.99 -67.07
CA ALA A 360 -11.35 -7.19 -65.73
C ALA A 360 -12.60 -8.07 -65.78
N GLN A 361 -12.87 -8.82 -64.73
CA GLN A 361 -14.10 -9.61 -64.59
C GLN A 361 -14.82 -9.24 -63.29
N PRO A 362 -16.15 -9.28 -63.25
CA PRO A 362 -16.88 -9.21 -61.99
C PRO A 362 -16.53 -10.45 -61.16
N LYS A 363 -16.67 -10.32 -59.85
CA LYS A 363 -16.49 -11.43 -58.91
C LYS A 363 -17.86 -11.93 -58.51
N GLU A 364 -18.04 -13.24 -58.46
CA GLU A 364 -19.26 -13.81 -57.90
C GLU A 364 -19.26 -13.58 -56.38
N LEU A 365 -20.27 -12.84 -55.89
CA LEU A 365 -20.38 -12.43 -54.50
C LEU A 365 -21.74 -12.84 -53.95
N LYS A 366 -21.75 -13.79 -53.01
CA LYS A 366 -22.97 -14.40 -52.47
C LYS A 366 -23.97 -13.34 -51.96
N GLY A 367 -25.15 -13.30 -52.56
CA GLY A 367 -26.23 -12.35 -52.21
C GLY A 367 -26.04 -10.93 -52.76
N TYR A 368 -25.16 -10.73 -53.74
CA TYR A 368 -24.96 -9.49 -54.48
C TYR A 368 -24.92 -9.77 -55.98
N ARG A 369 -25.70 -9.02 -56.75
CA ARG A 369 -25.60 -9.00 -58.21
C ARG A 369 -24.83 -7.78 -58.68
N VAL A 370 -24.05 -7.92 -59.75
CA VAL A 370 -23.44 -6.78 -60.43
C VAL A 370 -24.55 -5.95 -61.11
N THR A 371 -24.56 -4.63 -60.93
CA THR A 371 -25.60 -3.74 -61.49
C THR A 371 -25.31 -3.30 -62.92
N GLY A 372 -24.09 -3.50 -63.41
CA GLY A 372 -23.68 -3.16 -64.76
C GLY A 372 -22.20 -3.40 -65.00
N ILE A 373 -21.84 -3.49 -66.27
CA ILE A 373 -20.45 -3.61 -66.71
C ILE A 373 -19.83 -2.21 -66.80
N PRO A 374 -18.68 -1.94 -66.16
CA PRO A 374 -18.00 -0.65 -66.29
C PRO A 374 -17.44 -0.48 -67.71
N LYS A 375 -17.50 0.75 -68.24
CA LYS A 375 -17.01 1.06 -69.60
C LYS A 375 -15.52 0.73 -69.81
N ASN A 376 -14.72 0.79 -68.74
CA ASN A 376 -13.32 0.39 -68.73
C ASN A 376 -13.09 -1.05 -68.23
N GLN A 377 -14.06 -1.96 -68.36
CA GLN A 377 -13.84 -3.40 -68.10
C GLN A 377 -12.66 -3.92 -68.92
N THR A 378 -12.55 -3.47 -70.17
CA THR A 378 -11.43 -3.71 -71.07
C THR A 378 -10.71 -2.41 -71.35
N GLY A 379 -9.40 -2.49 -71.56
CA GLY A 379 -8.55 -1.35 -71.89
C GLY A 379 -7.10 -1.79 -72.04
N ILE A 380 -6.18 -0.83 -72.12
CA ILE A 380 -4.74 -1.10 -72.12
C ILE A 380 -4.10 -0.69 -70.80
N PHE A 381 -3.09 -1.44 -70.36
CA PHE A 381 -2.26 -1.11 -69.20
C PHE A 381 -1.48 0.19 -69.46
N THR A 382 -1.71 1.24 -68.66
CA THR A 382 -1.02 2.55 -68.74
C THR A 382 0.14 2.65 -67.75
N LYS A 383 0.98 3.71 -67.79
CA LYS A 383 2.04 3.90 -66.78
C LYS A 383 1.48 4.11 -65.37
N ASP A 384 0.37 4.84 -65.27
CA ASP A 384 -0.33 5.05 -64.00
C ASP A 384 -1.18 3.83 -63.62
N THR A 385 -1.36 3.61 -62.32
CA THR A 385 -2.22 2.55 -61.79
C THR A 385 -3.68 2.88 -62.07
N GLN A 386 -4.35 2.02 -62.82
CA GLN A 386 -5.75 2.19 -63.22
C GLN A 386 -6.70 1.55 -62.20
N SER A 387 -7.94 2.02 -62.14
CA SER A 387 -9.01 1.43 -61.31
C SER A 387 -10.22 1.06 -62.16
N VAL A 388 -10.66 -0.19 -62.07
CA VAL A 388 -11.93 -0.66 -62.65
C VAL A 388 -12.88 -0.94 -61.50
N ILE A 389 -14.07 -0.36 -61.54
CA ILE A 389 -15.05 -0.46 -60.46
C ILE A 389 -16.25 -1.27 -60.96
N TYR A 390 -16.47 -2.43 -60.35
CA TYR A 390 -17.73 -3.15 -60.48
C TYR A 390 -18.68 -2.71 -59.38
N GLN A 391 -19.84 -2.23 -59.82
CA GLN A 391 -20.92 -1.77 -58.97
C GLN A 391 -21.87 -2.94 -58.69
N TYR A 392 -22.21 -3.18 -57.42
CA TYR A 392 -23.09 -4.27 -56.97
C TYR A 392 -24.31 -3.74 -56.22
N GLU A 393 -25.38 -4.53 -56.28
CA GLU A 393 -26.59 -4.37 -55.52
C GLU A 393 -26.87 -5.64 -54.73
N LYS A 394 -27.20 -5.47 -53.45
CA LYS A 394 -27.61 -6.58 -52.60
C LYS A 394 -28.91 -7.18 -53.12
N GLU A 395 -28.93 -8.49 -53.27
CA GLU A 395 -30.13 -9.20 -53.71
C GLU A 395 -31.17 -9.16 -52.59
N SER A 396 -32.33 -8.57 -52.87
CA SER A 396 -33.48 -8.67 -51.99
C SER A 396 -34.02 -10.10 -52.07
N LYS A 397 -34.20 -10.72 -50.90
CA LYS A 397 -35.07 -11.89 -50.79
C LYS A 397 -36.47 -11.43 -51.18
N LYS A 398 -36.91 -11.76 -52.40
CA LYS A 398 -38.32 -11.73 -52.76
C LYS A 398 -38.91 -13.06 -52.31
N ASP A 399 -39.71 -13.02 -51.25
CA ASP A 399 -40.74 -14.02 -51.07
C ASP A 399 -41.66 -13.94 -52.30
N ASN A 400 -41.76 -15.05 -53.03
CA ASN A 400 -42.73 -15.28 -54.10
C ASN A 400 -42.75 -16.79 -54.40
N GLU A 401 -43.27 -17.52 -53.43
CA GLU A 401 -43.91 -18.80 -53.69
C GLU A 401 -45.04 -18.55 -54.71
N LYS A 402 -44.93 -19.15 -55.90
CA LYS A 402 -46.00 -19.13 -56.91
C LYS A 402 -46.70 -20.49 -56.92
N ASP A 403 -47.87 -20.50 -56.30
CA ASP A 403 -48.85 -21.58 -56.36
C ASP A 403 -49.38 -21.77 -57.80
N PRO A 404 -49.44 -23.01 -58.35
CA PRO A 404 -49.98 -23.28 -59.67
C PRO A 404 -51.48 -23.64 -59.65
N LYS A 405 -52.32 -22.69 -60.11
CA LYS A 405 -53.67 -22.86 -60.70
C LYS A 405 -54.69 -23.79 -60.01
N LYS A 406 -55.68 -23.15 -59.40
CA LYS A 406 -57.02 -23.67 -59.07
C LYS A 406 -57.78 -24.29 -60.27
N PRO A 407 -58.42 -25.46 -60.09
CA PRO A 407 -59.69 -25.85 -60.73
C PRO A 407 -60.89 -25.47 -59.85
N ASP A 408 -62.04 -25.18 -60.47
CA ASP A 408 -63.27 -24.69 -59.80
C ASP A 408 -64.19 -25.86 -59.32
N PRO A 409 -65.40 -25.65 -58.76
CA PRO A 409 -65.74 -26.25 -57.46
C PRO A 409 -66.85 -27.31 -57.52
N ASP A 410 -66.86 -28.28 -56.60
CA ASP A 410 -67.77 -28.22 -55.44
C ASP A 410 -67.41 -29.27 -54.36
N LYS A 411 -68.07 -29.17 -53.21
CA LYS A 411 -67.82 -29.94 -51.97
C LYS A 411 -67.97 -31.45 -52.11
N HIS A 412 -67.14 -32.19 -51.36
CA HIS A 412 -67.66 -32.96 -50.22
C HIS A 412 -66.59 -33.15 -49.13
N GLU A 413 -67.04 -33.67 -47.98
CA GLU A 413 -66.41 -33.45 -46.67
C GLU A 413 -65.46 -34.56 -46.20
N SER A 414 -64.61 -34.17 -45.25
CA SER A 414 -64.18 -34.97 -44.09
C SER A 414 -63.13 -36.09 -44.22
N ASN A 415 -62.07 -35.91 -43.40
CA ASN A 415 -61.26 -36.92 -42.72
C ASN A 415 -60.38 -37.89 -43.55
N GLY A 416 -59.22 -37.36 -43.96
CA GLY A 416 -57.98 -38.14 -44.05
C GLY A 416 -57.14 -38.01 -42.77
N ASN A 417 -56.89 -39.13 -42.08
CA ASN A 417 -55.89 -39.25 -41.02
C ASN A 417 -54.48 -39.43 -41.65
N GLY A 418 -53.40 -38.95 -41.03
CA GLY A 418 -52.04 -39.28 -41.49
C GLY A 418 -50.98 -38.17 -41.57
N GLN A 419 -50.52 -37.72 -40.40
CA GLN A 419 -49.09 -37.58 -40.08
C GLN A 419 -48.19 -36.72 -41.00
N SER A 420 -48.00 -35.44 -40.62
CA SER A 420 -46.80 -34.66 -40.93
C SER A 420 -46.46 -33.73 -39.75
N GLY A 421 -45.18 -33.57 -39.42
CA GLY A 421 -44.78 -32.53 -38.47
C GLY A 421 -43.49 -32.75 -37.66
N LYS A 422 -42.38 -32.23 -38.19
CA LYS A 422 -41.34 -31.45 -37.49
C LYS A 422 -40.64 -32.07 -36.25
N LYS A 423 -39.31 -32.05 -36.27
CA LYS A 423 -38.52 -31.75 -35.06
C LYS A 423 -37.28 -30.89 -35.35
N PRO A 424 -37.09 -29.75 -34.69
CA PRO A 424 -35.76 -29.24 -34.36
C PRO A 424 -35.22 -29.99 -33.13
N ILE A 425 -33.92 -29.89 -32.84
CA ILE A 425 -33.34 -30.41 -31.59
C ILE A 425 -32.42 -29.37 -30.95
N LYS A 426 -32.72 -29.01 -29.70
CA LYS A 426 -31.73 -28.62 -28.69
C LYS A 426 -32.26 -29.00 -27.31
N ARG A 427 -31.35 -29.43 -26.42
CA ARG A 427 -31.54 -29.93 -25.05
C ARG A 427 -32.23 -31.29 -24.90
N THR A 428 -31.66 -32.06 -23.96
CA THR A 428 -32.29 -33.21 -23.32
C THR A 428 -31.95 -33.11 -21.83
N ASP A 429 -32.94 -32.76 -21.03
CA ASP A 429 -33.01 -33.12 -19.61
C ASP A 429 -34.17 -34.14 -19.51
N ILE A 430 -34.00 -35.23 -18.76
CA ILE A 430 -35.09 -36.16 -18.41
C ILE A 430 -35.00 -36.44 -16.91
N SER A 431 -36.17 -36.53 -16.28
CA SER A 431 -36.40 -36.58 -14.85
C SER A 431 -37.32 -37.75 -14.49
N THR A 432 -37.20 -38.28 -13.26
CA THR A 432 -38.24 -39.01 -12.48
C THR A 432 -38.81 -40.32 -13.05
N ASN A 433 -39.40 -41.25 -12.28
CA ASN A 433 -39.22 -41.76 -10.89
C ASN A 433 -40.26 -42.89 -10.71
N THR A 434 -39.95 -44.02 -10.07
CA THR A 434 -41.00 -44.87 -9.44
C THR A 434 -40.49 -45.67 -8.24
N THR A 435 -41.34 -45.75 -7.20
CA THR A 435 -41.36 -46.66 -6.03
C THR A 435 -41.43 -48.14 -6.44
N GLY A 436 -41.10 -49.16 -5.62
CA GLY A 436 -40.67 -49.23 -4.20
C GLY A 436 -40.36 -50.69 -3.75
N ASP A 437 -40.29 -50.91 -2.43
CA ASP A 437 -40.13 -52.20 -1.68
C ASP A 437 -38.81 -53.01 -1.74
N ALA A 438 -38.07 -53.03 -0.62
CA ALA A 438 -37.87 -54.24 0.21
C ALA A 438 -37.06 -54.00 1.54
N LYS A 439 -37.53 -54.68 2.60
CA LYS A 439 -37.12 -54.82 4.02
C LYS A 439 -35.65 -54.62 4.52
N GLN A 440 -35.60 -54.11 5.77
CA GLN A 440 -34.59 -54.14 6.88
C GLN A 440 -33.85 -55.48 7.14
N PRO A 441 -32.82 -55.60 8.05
CA PRO A 441 -32.50 -54.72 9.22
C PRO A 441 -31.03 -54.36 9.61
N ALA A 442 -30.88 -53.14 10.14
CA ALA A 442 -30.18 -52.70 11.39
C ALA A 442 -28.76 -53.18 11.82
N LYS A 443 -27.87 -52.19 12.07
CA LYS A 443 -27.40 -51.77 13.43
C LYS A 443 -26.71 -50.38 13.40
N LYS A 444 -26.62 -49.72 14.58
CA LYS A 444 -26.12 -48.35 14.89
C LYS A 444 -25.25 -48.43 16.18
N PRO A 445 -24.58 -47.36 16.68
CA PRO A 445 -23.79 -46.28 16.04
C PRO A 445 -22.47 -45.93 16.83
N GLY A 446 -21.61 -44.98 16.37
CA GLY A 446 -20.55 -44.43 17.26
C GLY A 446 -19.47 -43.45 16.70
N LYS A 447 -19.70 -42.14 16.86
CA LYS A 447 -18.79 -40.96 17.05
C LYS A 447 -17.38 -40.80 16.39
N GLN A 448 -17.26 -39.68 15.63
CA GLN A 448 -16.31 -38.52 15.68
C GLN A 448 -14.76 -38.62 15.80
N ASP A 449 -14.13 -37.80 14.93
CA ASP A 449 -12.77 -37.23 14.85
C ASP A 449 -11.82 -37.19 16.07
N SER A 450 -10.50 -37.38 15.83
CA SER A 450 -9.53 -36.25 15.78
C SER A 450 -8.04 -36.65 15.53
N SER A 451 -7.32 -35.74 14.85
CA SER A 451 -5.88 -35.40 14.99
C SER A 451 -4.72 -36.24 14.36
N HIS A 452 -4.02 -35.59 13.41
CA HIS A 452 -2.57 -35.24 13.42
C HIS A 452 -1.45 -36.24 13.06
N LEU A 453 -0.75 -35.97 11.94
CA LEU A 453 0.66 -36.34 11.69
C LEU A 453 1.41 -35.23 10.90
N LEU A 454 2.70 -35.06 11.22
CA LEU A 454 3.73 -34.23 10.53
C LEU A 454 4.26 -34.99 9.27
N PRO A 455 4.96 -34.40 8.26
CA PRO A 455 6.18 -33.55 8.33
C PRO A 455 6.10 -32.30 7.40
N SER A 456 7.15 -31.56 6.99
CA SER A 456 8.62 -31.69 7.06
C SER A 456 9.33 -30.32 7.01
N THR A 457 10.64 -30.28 7.31
CA THR A 457 11.56 -29.16 7.02
C THR A 457 12.25 -29.30 5.65
N GLY A 458 12.75 -28.17 5.12
CA GLY A 458 13.65 -28.08 3.97
C GLY A 458 14.19 -26.64 3.84
N ASP A 459 15.51 -26.48 3.85
CA ASP A 459 16.19 -25.18 4.01
C ASP A 459 16.23 -24.32 2.74
N SER A 460 16.21 -23.00 2.91
CA SER A 460 16.99 -22.09 2.05
C SER A 460 17.39 -20.81 2.80
N THR A 461 18.70 -20.57 2.90
CA THR A 461 19.28 -19.30 3.33
C THR A 461 19.34 -18.33 2.14
N TRP A 462 19.29 -17.02 2.41
CA TRP A 462 20.16 -16.03 1.76
C TRP A 462 20.11 -14.67 2.46
N ASP A 463 21.28 -14.20 2.89
CA ASP A 463 21.55 -12.80 3.17
C ASP A 463 21.43 -11.96 1.89
N LEU A 464 20.76 -10.81 1.97
CA LEU A 464 21.20 -9.60 1.25
C LEU A 464 20.68 -8.30 1.87
N PHE A 465 21.18 -7.94 3.06
CA PHE A 465 21.23 -6.53 3.46
C PHE A 465 22.51 -5.92 2.88
N LEU A 466 22.38 -4.97 1.94
CA LEU A 466 23.34 -3.88 1.68
C LEU A 466 22.84 -3.04 0.48
N PHE A 467 22.34 -1.82 0.71
CA PHE A 467 22.48 -0.65 -0.18
C PHE A 467 21.82 0.59 0.44
N ILE A 468 22.49 1.22 1.42
CA ILE A 468 22.28 2.64 1.76
C ILE A 468 23.65 3.29 1.97
N GLY A 469 23.88 4.44 1.33
CA GLY A 469 24.81 5.45 1.81
C GLY A 469 26.12 5.63 1.04
N LEU A 470 26.10 6.45 -0.03
CA LEU A 470 27.24 7.32 -0.35
C LEU A 470 26.83 8.53 -1.24
N VAL A 471 26.32 9.58 -0.61
CA VAL A 471 26.25 10.93 -1.21
C VAL A 471 26.60 11.96 -0.14
N LEU A 472 27.86 12.38 -0.09
CA LEU A 472 28.31 13.71 0.37
C LEU A 472 29.82 13.86 0.08
N MET A 473 30.17 14.69 -0.90
CA MET A 473 31.31 15.63 -0.88
C MET A 473 31.32 16.40 -2.21
N GLY A 474 31.34 17.73 -2.14
CA GLY A 474 31.22 18.56 -3.36
C GLY A 474 31.03 20.06 -3.14
N THR A 475 31.52 20.63 -2.04
CA THR A 475 31.56 22.09 -1.86
C THR A 475 32.87 22.65 -2.42
N GLY A 476 32.80 23.38 -3.54
CA GLY A 476 33.97 23.93 -4.22
C GLY A 476 33.65 25.12 -5.14
N LEU A 477 33.60 26.32 -4.54
CA LEU A 477 33.95 27.62 -5.13
C LEU A 477 33.56 27.90 -6.60
N ILE A 478 32.50 28.69 -6.81
CA ILE A 478 32.50 29.76 -7.82
C ILE A 478 31.99 31.06 -7.19
N THR A 479 32.87 32.05 -7.11
CA THR A 479 32.53 33.44 -6.78
C THR A 479 32.22 34.22 -8.06
N TRP A 480 31.20 35.09 -8.06
CA TRP A 480 31.28 36.31 -8.89
C TRP A 480 30.55 37.52 -8.29
N LYS A 481 31.31 38.62 -8.14
CA LYS A 481 30.85 39.96 -7.76
C LYS A 481 30.54 40.77 -9.02
N LYS A 482 29.34 41.35 -9.12
CA LYS A 482 29.01 42.65 -9.75
C LYS A 482 27.48 42.83 -9.74
N LYS A 483 26.90 44.03 -9.63
CA LYS A 483 27.46 45.39 -9.50
C LYS A 483 26.39 46.27 -8.82
N ILE A 484 26.78 47.15 -7.89
CA ILE A 484 25.89 48.21 -7.40
C ILE A 484 25.68 49.24 -8.51
N ARG A 485 24.44 49.68 -8.72
CA ARG A 485 24.15 51.05 -9.15
C ARG A 485 22.92 51.54 -8.42
N ASP A 486 23.01 52.77 -7.92
CA ASP A 486 21.91 53.50 -7.31
C ASP A 486 20.76 53.71 -8.28
N GLU A 487 19.55 53.85 -7.74
CA GLU A 487 18.66 54.94 -8.16
C GLU A 487 17.70 55.31 -7.02
N LYS A 488 17.46 56.62 -6.87
CA LYS A 488 16.55 57.21 -5.88
C LYS A 488 15.10 57.03 -6.35
N GLY A 489 14.16 57.01 -5.41
CA GLY A 489 12.72 57.07 -5.74
C GLY A 489 11.84 57.16 -4.51
N GLU A 490 11.62 58.40 -4.07
CA GLU A 490 10.53 58.94 -3.20
C GLU A 490 10.07 58.14 -1.96
#